data_AF-A0A3M9ZQB0-F1
#
_entry.id   AF-A0A3M9ZQB0-F1
#
_cell.length_a   1.000
_cell.length_b   1.000
_cell.length_c   1.000
_cell.angle_alpha   90.00
_cell.angle_beta   90.00
_cell.angle_gamma   90.00
#
_symmetry.space_group_name_H-M   'P 1'
#
loop_
_entity.id
_entity.type
_entity.pdbx_description
1 polymer ?
#
loop_
_entity_poly.entity_id
_entity_poly.type
_entity_poly.pdbx_seq_one_letter_code
_entity_poly.pdbx_strand_id
1 'polypeptide(L)'
;MRVPDVFRHLESIRRAKKEEPLLRSQDGNERRGMALEQVGAALGKLDGEENASVLELAKNMRPNSIVDSWDTLYVELHRLGHRDLADTIARECQAARMEIWQSVDSDGDAISQMTSMGNQFLAAYSSNLSNFRHMLGTMLAHMKPSFRPGRDMDDRVVDMARFGSGADDWMIKAVLEEMYLERGLYEQACGICSRITEFDGYDMHRMMASTLVEDMLNEILGHLHRCKDARHVDHMVERGLPVSPKCKDGEYLDSLATKCLELLERRAACLGLDIVPDKRENNLLRKAADFALGVQARRRTRDAAEIEEHIRSAYPESHSFLELDQEWVLRKMTEQKVPLVQDISSKIECQDLARIRNVECSAKGALDMLEPMLRFRKARGIRVDPGVASRWKRGIRGMELWECLLEMDLHLRFVRAGSDVAVDVALRGADGKKKGEQGPNVDLRVGECLVEVYSPKDKEVLVPNHVTSVRKPGKALMDAVLKKSQLPHVGGAQTVLVVGCAGGEFFNIDILRPRLEERLGDGEQPGAIFFVLQDGGRYRIECIVNKNAVAAIPDKTMTAIRGALELEMLE
;
A
#
# COMPACT_ATOMS: atom_id res chain seq x y z
N MET A 1 16.96 41.05 29.45
CA MET A 1 16.02 40.24 28.61
C MET A 1 15.14 41.08 27.68
N ARG A 2 14.76 40.56 26.49
CA ARG A 2 13.67 41.14 25.67
C ARG A 2 12.31 40.71 26.22
N VAL A 3 11.24 41.48 25.98
CA VAL A 3 9.88 41.19 26.48
C VAL A 3 9.42 39.74 26.22
N PRO A 4 9.65 39.13 25.04
CA PRO A 4 9.31 37.72 24.80
C PRO A 4 10.06 36.70 25.69
N ASP A 5 11.29 37.02 26.08
CA ASP A 5 12.13 36.14 26.92
C ASP A 5 11.61 36.12 28.36
N VAL A 6 11.11 37.27 28.85
CA VAL A 6 10.50 37.38 30.19
C VAL A 6 9.22 36.54 30.26
N PHE A 7 8.36 36.59 29.24
CA PHE A 7 7.15 35.77 29.20
C PHE A 7 7.46 34.28 29.14
N ARG A 8 8.46 33.87 28.34
CA ARG A 8 8.92 32.47 28.26
C ARG A 8 9.48 31.98 29.60
N HIS A 9 10.27 32.83 30.27
CA HIS A 9 10.82 32.54 31.60
C HIS A 9 9.71 32.35 32.64
N LEU A 10 8.77 33.29 32.72
CA LEU A 10 7.64 33.21 33.66
C LEU A 10 6.75 31.98 33.42
N GLU A 11 6.53 31.60 32.15
CA GLU A 11 5.81 30.38 31.82
C GLU A 11 6.59 29.12 32.26
N SER A 12 7.90 29.11 32.08
CA SER A 12 8.79 28.02 32.52
C SER A 12 8.76 27.86 34.04
N ILE A 13 8.82 28.96 34.80
CA ILE A 13 8.65 28.95 36.25
C ILE A 13 7.26 28.45 36.67
N ARG A 14 6.20 28.84 35.95
CA ARG A 14 4.84 28.35 36.23
C ARG A 14 4.73 26.84 36.01
N ARG A 15 5.35 26.31 34.94
CA ARG A 15 5.39 24.87 34.64
C ARG A 15 6.23 24.10 35.65
N ALA A 16 7.38 24.64 36.08
CA ALA A 16 8.25 24.03 37.08
C ALA A 16 7.55 23.71 38.40
N LYS A 17 6.58 24.54 38.80
CA LYS A 17 5.77 24.33 40.01
C LYS A 17 4.69 23.24 39.87
N LYS A 18 4.40 22.78 38.65
CA LYS A 18 3.42 21.70 38.44
C LYS A 18 4.05 20.37 38.85
N GLU A 19 3.29 19.63 39.65
CA GLU A 19 3.66 18.29 40.07
C GLU A 19 3.08 17.24 39.12
N GLU A 20 3.83 16.15 38.94
CA GLU A 20 3.38 14.90 38.36
C GLU A 20 2.81 14.01 39.47
N PRO A 21 1.48 13.76 39.51
CA PRO A 21 0.86 12.92 40.53
C PRO A 21 1.49 11.53 40.65
N LEU A 22 1.89 10.92 39.52
CA LEU A 22 2.46 9.57 39.49
C LEU A 22 3.86 9.48 40.14
N LEU A 23 4.52 10.64 40.35
CA LEU A 23 5.82 10.70 41.02
C LEU A 23 5.73 10.95 42.53
N ARG A 24 4.55 11.28 43.10
CA ARG A 24 4.45 11.76 44.50
C ARG A 24 5.01 10.80 45.54
N SER A 25 4.91 9.50 45.32
CA SER A 25 5.33 8.46 46.27
C SER A 25 6.46 7.58 45.76
N GLN A 26 7.23 8.06 44.78
CA GLN A 26 8.32 7.29 44.17
C GLN A 26 9.63 7.46 44.93
N ASP A 27 10.32 6.34 45.18
CA ASP A 27 11.63 6.30 45.85
C ASP A 27 12.69 7.14 45.11
N GLY A 28 12.53 7.33 43.79
CA GLY A 28 13.41 8.17 42.97
C GLY A 28 13.41 9.66 43.34
N ASN A 29 12.45 10.13 44.14
CA ASN A 29 12.38 11.54 44.53
C ASN A 29 13.57 12.00 45.37
N GLU A 30 14.20 11.12 46.16
CA GLU A 30 15.40 11.48 46.91
C GLU A 30 16.58 11.78 45.96
N ARG A 31 16.77 10.95 44.93
CA ARG A 31 17.82 11.15 43.90
C ARG A 31 17.59 12.43 43.11
N ARG A 32 16.34 12.67 42.68
CA ARG A 32 15.94 13.90 41.99
C ARG A 32 16.14 15.15 42.84
N GLY A 33 15.87 15.07 44.14
CA GLY A 33 16.17 16.14 45.10
C GLY A 33 17.65 16.47 45.15
N MET A 34 18.50 15.46 45.30
CA MET A 34 19.97 15.64 45.28
C MET A 34 20.46 16.25 43.97
N ALA A 35 19.92 15.85 42.81
CA ALA A 35 20.28 16.42 41.52
C ALA A 35 19.92 17.92 41.41
N LEU A 36 18.73 18.32 41.89
CA LEU A 36 18.33 19.73 41.93
C LEU A 36 19.21 20.55 42.88
N GLU A 37 19.58 20.00 44.04
CA GLU A 37 20.51 20.63 44.98
C GLU A 37 21.91 20.82 44.37
N GLN A 38 22.41 19.82 43.65
CA GLN A 38 23.69 19.93 42.93
C GLN A 38 23.67 21.04 41.89
N VAL A 39 22.61 21.12 41.07
CA VAL A 39 22.42 22.22 40.11
C VAL A 39 22.35 23.57 40.83
N GLY A 40 21.56 23.65 41.90
CA GLY A 40 21.42 24.87 42.70
C GLY A 40 22.73 25.36 43.31
N ALA A 41 23.54 24.44 43.85
CA ALA A 41 24.84 24.74 44.45
C ALA A 41 25.90 25.13 43.41
N ALA A 42 25.84 24.54 42.21
CA ALA A 42 26.75 24.86 41.11
C ALA A 42 26.45 26.23 40.49
N LEU A 43 25.18 26.47 40.11
CA LEU A 43 24.76 27.73 39.50
C LEU A 43 24.82 28.90 40.49
N GLY A 44 24.56 28.66 41.78
CA GLY A 44 24.63 29.70 42.82
C GLY A 44 26.02 30.29 43.08
N LYS A 45 27.08 29.66 42.53
CA LYS A 45 28.48 30.15 42.62
C LYS A 45 28.91 30.92 41.38
N LEU A 46 28.05 31.02 40.37
CA LEU A 46 28.36 31.62 39.07
C LEU A 46 27.61 32.93 38.91
N ASP A 47 28.31 33.94 38.40
CA ASP A 47 27.71 35.22 38.04
C ASP A 47 27.06 35.17 36.65
N GLY A 48 26.03 35.98 36.43
CA GLY A 48 25.38 36.16 35.12
C GLY A 48 23.85 36.03 35.17
N GLU A 49 23.17 36.92 34.43
CA GLU A 49 21.69 36.98 34.36
C GLU A 49 21.09 35.64 33.87
N GLU A 50 21.76 34.96 32.93
CA GLU A 50 21.29 33.68 32.41
C GLU A 50 21.44 32.53 33.42
N ASN A 51 22.57 32.46 34.14
CA ASN A 51 22.76 31.48 35.23
C ASN A 51 21.74 31.70 36.36
N ALA A 52 21.44 32.96 36.68
CA ALA A 52 20.43 33.33 37.68
C ALA A 52 19.01 32.90 37.28
N SER A 53 18.65 33.05 35.99
CA SER A 53 17.37 32.60 35.45
C SER A 53 17.21 31.08 35.53
N VAL A 54 18.23 30.30 35.15
CA VAL A 54 18.19 28.84 35.24
C VAL A 54 18.22 28.35 36.70
N LEU A 55 18.94 29.06 37.58
CA LEU A 55 18.89 28.80 39.02
C LEU A 55 17.49 29.05 39.60
N GLU A 56 16.81 30.10 39.15
CA GLU A 56 15.42 30.37 39.55
C GLU A 56 14.49 29.25 39.09
N LEU A 57 14.67 28.73 37.87
CA LEU A 57 13.94 27.56 37.39
C LEU A 57 14.14 26.35 38.30
N ALA A 58 15.39 25.97 38.57
CA ALA A 58 15.71 24.83 39.43
C ALA A 58 15.15 24.98 40.85
N LYS A 59 15.19 26.18 41.44
CA LYS A 59 14.63 26.46 42.78
C LYS A 59 13.10 26.34 42.85
N ASN A 60 12.41 26.52 41.72
CA ASN A 60 10.96 26.39 41.65
C ASN A 60 10.50 24.99 41.26
N MET A 61 11.42 24.11 40.88
CA MET A 61 11.16 22.69 40.66
C MET A 61 11.13 21.93 41.99
N ARG A 62 10.42 20.81 41.97
CA ARG A 62 10.37 19.81 43.03
C ARG A 62 10.82 18.46 42.45
N PRO A 63 11.23 17.49 43.29
CA PRO A 63 11.60 16.16 42.81
C PRO A 63 10.49 15.46 42.01
N ASN A 64 9.24 15.81 42.25
CA ASN A 64 8.07 15.31 41.53
C ASN A 64 7.50 16.32 40.51
N SER A 65 8.27 17.31 40.05
CA SER A 65 7.84 18.19 38.97
C SER A 65 7.59 17.42 37.68
N ILE A 66 6.68 17.91 36.83
CA ILE A 66 6.37 17.31 35.52
C ILE A 66 7.62 17.19 34.63
N VAL A 67 7.66 16.13 33.82
CA VAL A 67 8.78 15.79 32.91
C VAL A 67 9.20 16.95 32.01
N ASP A 68 8.24 17.70 31.46
CA ASP A 68 8.53 18.89 30.63
C ASP A 68 9.41 19.93 31.35
N SER A 69 9.30 20.04 32.67
CA SER A 69 10.14 20.96 33.46
C SER A 69 11.56 20.46 33.60
N TRP A 70 11.75 19.15 33.72
CA TRP A 70 13.06 18.51 33.69
C TRP A 70 13.74 18.64 32.33
N ASP A 71 12.99 18.46 31.24
CA ASP A 71 13.49 18.71 29.89
C ASP A 71 13.88 20.18 29.68
N THR A 72 13.07 21.11 30.19
CA THR A 72 13.39 22.55 30.11
C THR A 72 14.68 22.87 30.86
N LEU A 73 14.87 22.34 32.07
CA LEU A 73 16.09 22.52 32.85
C LEU A 73 17.31 21.90 32.13
N TYR A 74 17.16 20.71 31.53
CA TYR A 74 18.21 20.08 30.72
C TYR A 74 18.63 20.97 29.54
N VAL A 75 17.68 21.44 28.74
CA VAL A 75 17.94 22.28 27.56
C VAL A 75 18.66 23.57 27.95
N GLU A 76 18.22 24.23 29.02
CA GLU A 76 18.84 25.47 29.49
C GLU A 76 20.26 25.23 30.05
N LEU A 77 20.49 24.17 30.81
CA LEU A 77 21.84 23.82 31.29
C LEU A 77 22.79 23.50 30.12
N HIS A 78 22.30 22.76 29.13
CA HIS A 78 23.07 22.43 27.94
C HIS A 78 23.39 23.71 27.12
N ARG A 79 22.42 24.62 26.98
CA ARG A 79 22.61 25.92 26.32
C ARG A 79 23.70 26.77 26.98
N LEU A 80 23.77 26.74 28.32
CA LEU A 80 24.79 27.45 29.11
C LEU A 80 26.15 26.75 29.15
N GLY A 81 26.29 25.57 28.53
CA GLY A 81 27.55 24.82 28.48
C GLY A 81 27.84 23.98 29.72
N HIS A 82 26.90 23.86 30.66
CA HIS A 82 27.02 23.05 31.87
C HIS A 82 26.73 21.57 31.59
N ARG A 83 27.57 20.93 30.77
CA ARG A 83 27.32 19.56 30.25
C ARG A 83 27.13 18.52 31.35
N ASP A 84 27.98 18.48 32.37
CA ASP A 84 27.89 17.47 33.44
C ASP A 84 26.59 17.59 34.25
N LEU A 85 26.11 18.82 34.46
CA LEU A 85 24.84 19.09 35.12
C LEU A 85 23.67 18.71 34.21
N ALA A 86 23.74 19.07 32.92
CA ALA A 86 22.75 18.70 31.93
C ALA A 86 22.61 17.17 31.83
N ASP A 87 23.71 16.42 31.76
CA ASP A 87 23.71 14.96 31.69
C ASP A 87 23.13 14.32 32.96
N THR A 88 23.35 14.93 34.12
CA THR A 88 22.73 14.50 35.38
C THR A 88 21.22 14.71 35.35
N ILE A 89 20.76 15.90 34.94
CA ILE A 89 19.33 16.19 34.79
C ILE A 89 18.67 15.32 33.70
N ALA A 90 19.35 15.04 32.60
CA ALA A 90 18.85 14.16 31.55
C ALA A 90 18.62 12.73 32.07
N ARG A 91 19.56 12.19 32.87
CA ARG A 91 19.43 10.88 33.51
C ARG A 91 18.24 10.83 34.48
N GLU A 92 18.09 11.84 35.32
CA GLU A 92 16.98 11.92 36.27
C GLU A 92 15.63 12.15 35.57
N CYS A 93 15.59 12.94 34.49
CA CYS A 93 14.41 13.10 33.64
C CYS A 93 13.98 11.75 33.04
N GLN A 94 14.94 10.99 32.49
CA GLN A 94 14.66 9.68 31.92
C GLN A 94 14.21 8.68 32.99
N ALA A 95 14.85 8.66 34.16
CA ALA A 95 14.42 7.84 35.29
C ALA A 95 12.99 8.20 35.76
N ALA A 96 12.66 9.49 35.83
CA ALA A 96 11.33 9.96 36.18
C ALA A 96 10.27 9.47 35.18
N ARG A 97 10.52 9.57 33.86
CA ARG A 97 9.62 9.04 32.83
C ARG A 97 9.35 7.55 33.02
N MET A 98 10.38 6.78 33.33
CA MET A 98 10.29 5.34 33.52
C MET A 98 9.47 4.99 34.78
N GLU A 99 9.71 5.69 35.88
CA GLU A 99 8.93 5.53 37.13
C GLU A 99 7.46 5.92 36.94
N ILE A 100 7.18 6.99 36.16
CA ILE A 100 5.82 7.38 35.76
C ILE A 100 5.15 6.24 35.01
N TRP A 101 5.78 5.72 33.95
CA TRP A 101 5.19 4.66 33.12
C TRP A 101 4.95 3.37 33.89
N GLN A 102 5.86 2.99 34.79
CA GLN A 102 5.68 1.85 35.71
C GLN A 102 4.50 2.03 36.67
N SER A 103 4.16 3.28 36.98
CA SER A 103 3.07 3.63 37.89
C SER A 103 1.72 3.73 37.21
N VAL A 104 1.66 3.77 35.88
CA VAL A 104 0.39 3.82 35.16
C VAL A 104 -0.38 2.51 35.36
N ASP A 105 -1.58 2.63 35.93
CA ASP A 105 -2.46 1.49 36.16
C ASP A 105 -3.95 1.74 35.85
N SER A 106 -4.31 2.96 35.45
CA SER A 106 -5.66 3.33 35.04
C SER A 106 -5.71 3.95 33.63
N ASP A 107 -6.89 3.96 33.02
CA ASP A 107 -7.13 4.65 31.75
C ASP A 107 -6.80 6.15 31.88
N GLY A 108 -7.16 6.79 32.99
CA GLY A 108 -6.90 8.21 33.22
C GLY A 108 -5.41 8.56 33.18
N ASP A 109 -4.57 7.71 33.78
CA ASP A 109 -3.12 7.88 33.77
C ASP A 109 -2.56 7.72 32.35
N ALA A 110 -2.98 6.66 31.64
CA ALA A 110 -2.55 6.42 30.27
C ALA A 110 -2.99 7.55 29.32
N ILE A 111 -4.23 8.03 29.44
CA ILE A 111 -4.77 9.15 28.65
C ILE A 111 -3.96 10.43 28.91
N SER A 112 -3.62 10.71 30.17
CA SER A 112 -2.82 11.88 30.54
C SER A 112 -1.45 11.85 29.87
N GLN A 113 -0.74 10.72 29.98
CA GLN A 113 0.59 10.55 29.38
C GLN A 113 0.52 10.62 27.85
N MET A 114 -0.42 9.92 27.22
CA MET A 114 -0.62 9.95 25.77
C MET A 114 -0.97 11.35 25.24
N THR A 115 -1.81 12.10 25.97
CA THR A 115 -2.19 13.45 25.56
C THR A 115 -0.99 14.39 25.60
N SER A 116 -0.11 14.26 26.60
CA SER A 116 1.15 15.02 26.66
C SER A 116 2.04 14.71 25.44
N MET A 117 2.27 13.43 25.15
CA MET A 117 3.06 12.99 23.99
C MET A 117 2.44 13.47 22.66
N GLY A 118 1.12 13.42 22.56
CA GLY A 118 0.36 13.89 21.40
C GLY A 118 0.51 15.38 21.15
N ASN A 119 0.45 16.19 22.20
CA ASN A 119 0.67 17.63 22.09
C ASN A 119 2.10 17.96 21.63
N GLN A 120 3.10 17.21 22.10
CA GLN A 120 4.49 17.34 21.64
C GLN A 120 4.62 16.96 20.16
N PHE A 121 3.95 15.88 19.72
CA PHE A 121 3.89 15.48 18.32
C PHE A 121 3.29 16.59 17.44
N LEU A 122 2.13 17.15 17.82
CA LEU A 122 1.44 18.19 17.06
C LEU A 122 2.24 19.49 16.99
N ALA A 123 3.01 19.83 18.02
CA ALA A 123 3.83 21.04 18.05
C ALA A 123 5.06 20.98 17.13
N ALA A 124 5.51 19.79 16.72
CA ALA A 124 6.78 19.58 16.02
C ALA A 124 6.70 19.53 14.48
N TYR A 125 5.51 19.58 13.88
CA TYR A 125 5.21 19.46 12.43
C TYR A 125 5.85 18.24 11.67
N SER A 126 4.96 17.40 11.12
CA SER A 126 5.08 16.36 10.06
C SER A 126 6.23 15.33 10.00
N SER A 127 7.28 15.42 10.81
CA SER A 127 8.44 14.50 10.75
C SER A 127 8.59 13.56 11.97
N ASN A 128 7.64 13.57 12.90
CA ASN A 128 7.82 12.99 14.24
C ASN A 128 6.95 11.76 14.58
N LEU A 129 6.25 11.16 13.60
CA LEU A 129 5.36 10.01 13.87
C LEU A 129 6.12 8.81 14.43
N SER A 130 7.32 8.55 13.91
CA SER A 130 8.19 7.47 14.40
C SER A 130 8.60 7.69 15.86
N ASN A 131 8.86 8.92 16.26
CA ASN A 131 9.20 9.24 17.65
C ASN A 131 7.98 9.12 18.58
N PHE A 132 6.80 9.56 18.12
CA PHE A 132 5.56 9.35 18.86
C PHE A 132 5.27 7.86 19.08
N ARG A 133 5.35 7.04 18.02
CA ARG A 133 5.23 5.58 18.10
C ARG A 133 6.26 4.97 19.05
N HIS A 134 7.53 5.39 18.93
CA HIS A 134 8.59 4.92 19.81
C HIS A 134 8.31 5.24 21.29
N MET A 135 7.81 6.45 21.58
CA MET A 135 7.42 6.84 22.93
C MET A 135 6.23 6.02 23.45
N LEU A 136 5.20 5.82 22.64
CA LEU A 136 4.05 4.97 22.99
C LEU A 136 4.48 3.53 23.28
N GLY A 137 5.25 2.92 22.39
CA GLY A 137 5.77 1.56 22.55
C GLY A 137 6.67 1.42 23.79
N THR A 138 7.53 2.42 24.05
CA THR A 138 8.39 2.42 25.25
C THR A 138 7.58 2.58 26.53
N MET A 139 6.58 3.46 26.54
CA MET A 139 5.67 3.62 27.66
C MET A 139 4.97 2.29 27.96
N LEU A 140 4.38 1.67 26.95
CA LEU A 140 3.68 0.39 27.05
C LEU A 140 4.57 -0.75 27.57
N ALA A 141 5.84 -0.80 27.14
CA ALA A 141 6.80 -1.79 27.61
C ALA A 141 7.11 -1.68 29.11
N HIS A 142 6.91 -0.50 29.71
CA HIS A 142 7.19 -0.25 31.13
C HIS A 142 5.94 -0.20 32.00
N MET A 143 4.75 -0.07 31.42
CA MET A 143 3.48 -0.18 32.14
C MET A 143 3.30 -1.55 32.79
N LYS A 144 2.42 -1.62 33.80
CA LYS A 144 2.05 -2.90 34.42
C LYS A 144 1.55 -3.89 33.35
N PRO A 145 2.09 -5.12 33.26
CA PRO A 145 1.67 -6.09 32.24
C PRO A 145 0.17 -6.42 32.25
N SER A 146 -0.49 -6.24 33.40
CA SER A 146 -1.92 -6.44 33.60
C SER A 146 -2.80 -5.30 33.08
N PHE A 147 -2.26 -4.10 32.83
CA PHE A 147 -3.05 -2.97 32.36
C PHE A 147 -3.75 -3.30 31.05
N ARG A 148 -5.02 -2.96 30.88
CA ARG A 148 -5.77 -3.09 29.62
C ARG A 148 -6.59 -1.83 29.43
N PRO A 149 -6.59 -1.21 28.24
CA PRO A 149 -7.50 -0.13 27.91
C PRO A 149 -8.94 -0.53 28.24
N GLY A 150 -9.59 0.29 29.04
CA GLY A 150 -11.00 0.21 29.33
C GLY A 150 -11.82 1.18 28.48
N ARG A 151 -13.05 1.41 28.91
CA ARG A 151 -14.03 2.22 28.18
C ARG A 151 -13.61 3.68 28.05
N ASP A 152 -12.94 4.25 29.05
CA ASP A 152 -12.55 5.66 29.01
C ASP A 152 -11.45 5.89 27.96
N MET A 153 -10.55 4.92 27.78
CA MET A 153 -9.59 4.93 26.68
C MET A 153 -10.28 4.77 25.31
N ASP A 154 -11.23 3.86 25.18
CA ASP A 154 -12.01 3.68 23.94
C ASP A 154 -12.72 4.99 23.55
N ASP A 155 -13.37 5.64 24.52
CA ASP A 155 -14.05 6.92 24.36
C ASP A 155 -13.06 8.02 23.94
N ARG A 156 -11.88 8.07 24.57
CA ARG A 156 -10.84 9.02 24.20
C ARG A 156 -10.39 8.87 22.76
N VAL A 157 -10.16 7.64 22.27
CA VAL A 157 -9.73 7.38 20.89
C VAL A 157 -10.81 7.77 19.90
N VAL A 158 -12.08 7.47 20.19
CA VAL A 158 -13.22 7.90 19.37
C VAL A 158 -13.29 9.44 19.33
N ASP A 159 -13.11 10.11 20.46
CA ASP A 159 -13.12 11.57 20.52
C ASP A 159 -11.94 12.21 19.77
N MET A 160 -10.79 11.53 19.67
CA MET A 160 -9.71 11.97 18.78
C MET A 160 -10.14 11.97 17.31
N ALA A 161 -11.05 11.09 16.90
CA ALA A 161 -11.56 11.04 15.52
C ALA A 161 -12.68 12.07 15.22
N ARG A 162 -13.16 12.83 16.22
CA ARG A 162 -14.20 13.84 16.02
C ARG A 162 -13.65 15.11 15.37
N PHE A 163 -14.55 15.86 14.73
CA PHE A 163 -14.27 17.18 14.18
C PHE A 163 -13.81 18.14 15.28
N GLY A 164 -12.70 18.85 15.03
CA GLY A 164 -12.14 19.82 15.97
C GLY A 164 -11.24 19.24 17.08
N SER A 165 -10.97 17.92 17.09
CA SER A 165 -10.13 17.27 18.11
C SER A 165 -8.64 17.67 18.08
N GLY A 166 -8.17 18.24 16.97
CA GLY A 166 -6.76 18.55 16.72
C GLY A 166 -5.87 17.35 16.39
N ALA A 167 -6.39 16.12 16.50
CA ALA A 167 -5.66 14.91 16.14
C ALA A 167 -5.81 14.58 14.65
N ASP A 168 -4.68 14.24 14.01
CA ASP A 168 -4.67 13.68 12.66
C ASP A 168 -4.86 12.15 12.68
N ASP A 169 -5.13 11.59 11.51
CA ASP A 169 -5.41 10.15 11.39
C ASP A 169 -4.19 9.28 11.70
N TRP A 170 -2.97 9.78 11.45
CA TRP A 170 -1.74 9.05 11.74
C TRP A 170 -1.51 8.88 13.24
N MET A 171 -1.80 9.93 14.02
CA MET A 171 -1.75 9.89 15.48
C MET A 171 -2.79 8.91 16.03
N ILE A 172 -4.03 8.96 15.53
CA ILE A 172 -5.09 8.04 15.97
C ILE A 172 -4.73 6.60 15.63
N LYS A 173 -4.24 6.36 14.41
CA LYS A 173 -3.75 5.05 13.94
C LYS A 173 -2.62 4.52 14.82
N ALA A 174 -1.62 5.34 15.15
CA ALA A 174 -0.53 4.94 16.04
C ALA A 174 -1.02 4.55 17.44
N VAL A 175 -1.97 5.31 18.00
CA VAL A 175 -2.58 4.96 19.30
C VAL A 175 -3.32 3.63 19.22
N LEU A 176 -4.13 3.42 18.19
CA LEU A 176 -4.86 2.16 18.01
C LEU A 176 -3.93 0.97 17.82
N GLU A 177 -2.88 1.12 17.01
CA GLU A 177 -1.90 0.06 16.79
C GLU A 177 -1.19 -0.35 18.08
N GLU A 178 -0.57 0.61 18.77
CA GLU A 178 0.25 0.35 19.94
C GLU A 178 -0.59 -0.08 21.15
N MET A 179 -1.72 0.61 21.42
CA MET A 179 -2.53 0.35 22.62
C MET A 179 -3.44 -0.87 22.47
N TYR A 180 -3.84 -1.23 21.24
CA TYR A 180 -4.80 -2.31 20.99
C TYR A 180 -4.24 -3.45 20.12
N LEU A 181 -3.80 -3.19 18.89
CA LEU A 181 -3.46 -4.26 17.93
C LEU A 181 -2.24 -5.07 18.39
N GLU A 182 -1.14 -4.40 18.77
CA GLU A 182 0.08 -5.07 19.27
C GLU A 182 -0.17 -5.91 20.53
N ARG A 183 -1.28 -5.66 21.22
CA ARG A 183 -1.72 -6.37 22.42
C ARG A 183 -2.76 -7.44 22.15
N GLY A 184 -3.13 -7.68 20.89
CA GLY A 184 -4.14 -8.66 20.51
C GLY A 184 -5.58 -8.26 20.87
N LEU A 185 -5.83 -6.97 21.11
CA LEU A 185 -7.14 -6.42 21.49
C LEU A 185 -7.99 -6.09 20.24
N TYR A 186 -8.05 -7.03 19.30
CA TYR A 186 -8.64 -6.82 17.97
C TYR A 186 -10.14 -6.50 18.04
N GLU A 187 -10.88 -7.15 18.95
CA GLU A 187 -12.31 -6.93 19.12
C GLU A 187 -12.65 -5.51 19.57
N GLN A 188 -11.83 -4.94 20.47
CA GLN A 188 -11.97 -3.57 20.95
C GLN A 188 -11.63 -2.57 19.85
N ALA A 189 -10.54 -2.82 19.09
CA ALA A 189 -10.18 -1.99 17.94
C ALA A 189 -11.28 -1.99 16.86
N CYS A 190 -11.89 -3.15 16.56
CA CYS A 190 -13.07 -3.23 15.69
C CYS A 190 -14.27 -2.46 16.26
N GLY A 191 -14.48 -2.51 17.58
CA GLY A 191 -15.52 -1.75 18.28
C GLY A 191 -15.34 -0.24 18.13
N ILE A 192 -14.12 0.26 18.27
CA ILE A 192 -13.78 1.68 18.04
C ILE A 192 -14.05 2.06 16.58
N CYS A 193 -13.61 1.24 15.61
CA CYS A 193 -13.87 1.47 14.20
C CYS A 193 -15.38 1.55 13.91
N SER A 194 -16.18 0.64 14.49
CA SER A 194 -17.64 0.64 14.38
C SER A 194 -18.25 1.97 14.86
N ARG A 195 -17.82 2.45 16.03
CA ARG A 195 -18.31 3.73 16.58
C ARG A 195 -17.95 4.92 15.71
N ILE A 196 -16.75 4.93 15.12
CA ILE A 196 -16.33 5.99 14.19
C ILE A 196 -17.16 5.96 12.90
N THR A 197 -17.54 4.79 12.40
CA THR A 197 -18.44 4.69 11.23
C THR A 197 -19.87 5.17 11.48
N GLU A 198 -20.25 5.33 12.74
CA GLU A 198 -21.59 5.79 13.17
C GLU A 198 -21.68 7.29 13.37
N PHE A 199 -20.60 8.03 13.13
CA PHE A 199 -20.60 9.48 13.22
C PHE A 199 -21.62 10.14 12.28
N ASP A 200 -22.20 11.23 12.76
CA ASP A 200 -23.13 12.08 12.04
C ASP A 200 -22.61 13.53 11.94
N GLY A 201 -23.32 14.38 11.18
CA GLY A 201 -23.00 15.82 11.07
C GLY A 201 -21.56 16.13 10.65
N TYR A 202 -20.90 17.04 11.38
CA TYR A 202 -19.52 17.46 11.09
C TYR A 202 -18.49 16.34 11.27
N ASP A 203 -18.75 15.41 12.20
CA ASP A 203 -17.88 14.26 12.43
C ASP A 203 -17.91 13.31 11.24
N MET A 204 -19.10 13.07 10.66
CA MET A 204 -19.26 12.32 9.42
C MET A 204 -18.46 12.96 8.28
N HIS A 205 -18.53 14.28 8.12
CA HIS A 205 -17.80 14.98 7.06
C HIS A 205 -16.28 14.88 7.21
N ARG A 206 -15.74 15.03 8.43
CA ARG A 206 -14.31 14.74 8.70
C ARG A 206 -13.97 13.32 8.27
N MET A 207 -14.78 12.37 8.71
CA MET A 207 -14.51 10.97 8.43
C MET A 207 -14.69 10.63 6.95
N MET A 208 -15.54 11.29 6.20
CA MET A 208 -15.65 11.09 4.75
C MET A 208 -14.35 11.39 4.02
N ALA A 209 -13.48 12.26 4.51
CA ALA A 209 -12.17 12.55 3.90
C ALA A 209 -11.03 11.64 4.40
N SER A 210 -11.27 10.89 5.47
CA SER A 210 -10.27 10.09 6.20
C SER A 210 -10.23 8.63 5.70
N THR A 211 -9.03 8.04 5.66
CA THR A 211 -8.83 6.59 5.44
C THR A 211 -8.65 5.78 6.72
N LEU A 212 -8.75 6.40 7.89
CA LEU A 212 -8.44 5.79 9.18
C LEU A 212 -9.13 4.44 9.42
N VAL A 213 -10.44 4.35 9.14
CA VAL A 213 -11.23 3.15 9.44
C VAL A 213 -10.77 1.99 8.56
N GLU A 214 -10.72 2.19 7.25
CA GLU A 214 -10.31 1.16 6.31
C GLU A 214 -8.83 0.77 6.46
N ASP A 215 -7.95 1.72 6.80
CA ASP A 215 -6.55 1.44 7.15
C ASP A 215 -6.47 0.55 8.40
N MET A 216 -7.21 0.89 9.46
CA MET A 216 -7.19 0.12 10.71
C MET A 216 -7.80 -1.27 10.55
N LEU A 217 -8.91 -1.40 9.82
CA LEU A 217 -9.53 -2.70 9.55
C LEU A 217 -8.61 -3.59 8.70
N ASN A 218 -7.87 -3.01 7.75
CA ASN A 218 -6.88 -3.75 6.97
C ASN A 218 -5.71 -4.26 7.84
N GLU A 219 -5.19 -3.44 8.76
CA GLU A 219 -4.17 -3.88 9.71
C GLU A 219 -4.68 -5.02 10.60
N ILE A 220 -5.90 -4.90 11.15
CA ILE A 220 -6.53 -5.95 11.94
C ILE A 220 -6.61 -7.25 11.14
N LEU A 221 -7.10 -7.21 9.89
CA LEU A 221 -7.16 -8.38 9.01
C LEU A 221 -5.77 -9.01 8.77
N GLY A 222 -4.74 -8.18 8.62
CA GLY A 222 -3.35 -8.63 8.52
C GLY A 222 -2.88 -9.37 9.80
N HIS A 223 -3.22 -8.85 10.98
CA HIS A 223 -2.95 -9.53 12.25
C HIS A 223 -3.73 -10.84 12.39
N LEU A 224 -5.03 -10.86 12.06
CA LEU A 224 -5.85 -12.08 12.10
C LEU A 224 -5.28 -13.16 11.17
N HIS A 225 -4.80 -12.77 9.99
CA HIS A 225 -4.13 -13.69 9.06
C HIS A 225 -2.85 -14.29 9.68
N ARG A 226 -2.03 -13.48 10.37
CA ARG A 226 -0.83 -13.94 11.07
C ARG A 226 -1.17 -14.84 12.25
N CYS A 227 -2.22 -14.55 13.01
CA CYS A 227 -2.65 -15.36 14.16
C CYS A 227 -3.13 -16.78 13.77
N LYS A 228 -3.56 -17.00 12.52
CA LYS A 228 -3.83 -18.37 12.02
C LYS A 228 -2.57 -19.25 11.94
N ASP A 229 -1.38 -18.66 11.98
CA ASP A 229 -0.13 -19.40 12.16
C ASP A 229 0.13 -19.59 13.66
N ALA A 230 -0.07 -20.81 14.17
CA ALA A 230 0.04 -21.11 15.60
C ALA A 230 1.38 -20.67 16.23
N ARG A 231 2.48 -20.69 15.44
CA ARG A 231 3.80 -20.25 15.90
C ARG A 231 3.87 -18.75 16.17
N HIS A 232 3.05 -17.95 15.50
CA HIS A 232 3.04 -16.50 15.68
C HIS A 232 2.43 -16.12 17.04
N VAL A 233 1.32 -16.75 17.42
CA VAL A 233 0.69 -16.49 18.72
C VAL A 233 1.57 -16.96 19.87
N ASP A 234 2.20 -18.13 19.75
CA ASP A 234 3.18 -18.62 20.73
C ASP A 234 4.35 -17.63 20.89
N HIS A 235 4.89 -17.13 19.77
CA HIS A 235 5.96 -16.14 19.80
C HIS A 235 5.56 -14.81 20.47
N MET A 236 4.32 -14.34 20.27
CA MET A 236 3.83 -13.13 20.95
C MET A 236 3.72 -13.35 22.47
N VAL A 237 3.23 -14.52 22.89
CA VAL A 237 3.14 -14.91 24.31
C VAL A 237 4.54 -15.02 24.93
N GLU A 238 5.50 -15.63 24.25
CA GLU A 238 6.90 -15.72 24.69
C GLU A 238 7.56 -14.34 24.88
N ARG A 239 7.16 -13.35 24.08
CA ARG A 239 7.61 -11.95 24.21
C ARG A 239 6.90 -11.18 25.34
N GLY A 240 6.07 -11.86 26.14
CA GLY A 240 5.33 -11.26 27.23
C GLY A 240 4.18 -10.37 26.78
N LEU A 241 3.77 -10.45 25.50
CA LEU A 241 2.63 -9.69 25.02
C LEU A 241 1.34 -10.29 25.57
N PRO A 242 0.41 -9.43 26.02
CA PRO A 242 -0.85 -9.86 26.63
C PRO A 242 -1.89 -10.35 25.62
N VAL A 243 -1.52 -11.31 24.77
CA VAL A 243 -2.40 -11.81 23.72
C VAL A 243 -3.53 -12.63 24.34
N SER A 244 -4.78 -12.33 23.94
CA SER A 244 -5.95 -13.08 24.36
C SER A 244 -5.80 -14.56 23.99
N PRO A 245 -6.12 -15.52 24.87
CA PRO A 245 -6.15 -16.95 24.52
C PRO A 245 -7.06 -17.25 23.32
N LYS A 246 -8.08 -16.41 23.08
CA LYS A 246 -8.98 -16.50 21.92
C LYS A 246 -8.27 -16.26 20.59
N CYS A 247 -7.07 -15.66 20.57
CA CYS A 247 -6.31 -15.48 19.33
C CYS A 247 -5.81 -16.80 18.72
N LYS A 248 -5.90 -17.93 19.45
CA LYS A 248 -5.67 -19.28 18.91
C LYS A 248 -6.95 -19.95 18.41
N ASP A 249 -8.12 -19.36 18.69
CA ASP A 249 -9.41 -19.91 18.33
C ASP A 249 -9.79 -19.47 16.91
N GLY A 250 -9.85 -20.44 15.99
CA GLY A 250 -10.19 -20.19 14.59
C GLY A 250 -11.59 -19.59 14.40
N GLU A 251 -12.58 -19.99 15.22
CA GLU A 251 -13.95 -19.48 15.13
C GLU A 251 -14.01 -18.01 15.54
N TYR A 252 -13.27 -17.64 16.59
CA TYR A 252 -13.12 -16.26 17.01
C TYR A 252 -12.48 -15.39 15.92
N LEU A 253 -11.40 -15.87 15.29
CA LEU A 253 -10.71 -15.14 14.22
C LEU A 253 -11.62 -14.94 13.00
N ASP A 254 -12.40 -15.96 12.62
CA ASP A 254 -13.33 -15.89 11.49
C ASP A 254 -14.54 -14.97 11.80
N SER A 255 -15.02 -14.96 13.04
CA SER A 255 -16.06 -14.03 13.50
C SER A 255 -15.57 -12.57 13.41
N LEU A 256 -14.34 -12.29 13.85
CA LEU A 256 -13.75 -10.95 13.72
C LEU A 256 -13.52 -10.54 12.26
N ALA A 257 -13.09 -11.47 11.40
CA ALA A 257 -12.94 -11.22 9.97
C ALA A 257 -14.29 -10.86 9.33
N THR A 258 -15.36 -11.55 9.72
CA THR A 258 -16.73 -11.26 9.28
C THR A 258 -17.14 -9.85 9.69
N LYS A 259 -16.93 -9.49 10.97
CA LYS A 259 -17.23 -8.15 11.49
C LYS A 259 -16.44 -7.05 10.76
N CYS A 260 -15.18 -7.29 10.43
CA CYS A 260 -14.39 -6.35 9.64
C CYS A 260 -15.00 -6.14 8.25
N LEU A 261 -15.39 -7.22 7.57
CA LEU A 261 -16.04 -7.13 6.26
C LEU A 261 -17.35 -6.35 6.33
N GLU A 262 -18.22 -6.62 7.30
CA GLU A 262 -19.49 -5.90 7.49
C GLU A 262 -19.27 -4.39 7.70
N LEU A 263 -18.28 -4.02 8.52
CA LEU A 263 -17.92 -2.61 8.73
C LEU A 263 -17.40 -1.94 7.46
N LEU A 264 -16.58 -2.65 6.68
CA LEU A 264 -16.08 -2.17 5.40
C LEU A 264 -17.20 -2.01 4.36
N GLU A 265 -18.13 -2.96 4.27
CA GLU A 265 -19.30 -2.88 3.39
C GLU A 265 -20.18 -1.68 3.76
N ARG A 266 -20.46 -1.48 5.05
CA ARG A 266 -21.17 -0.30 5.55
C ARG A 266 -20.42 0.99 5.19
N ARG A 267 -19.11 0.99 5.37
CA ARG A 267 -18.24 2.13 5.05
C ARG A 267 -18.27 2.47 3.56
N ALA A 268 -18.16 1.48 2.68
CA ALA A 268 -18.28 1.66 1.23
C ALA A 268 -19.63 2.27 0.85
N ALA A 269 -20.73 1.74 1.41
CA ALA A 269 -22.08 2.27 1.17
C ALA A 269 -22.20 3.74 1.59
N CYS A 270 -21.71 4.11 2.78
CA CYS A 270 -21.69 5.50 3.25
C CYS A 270 -20.88 6.44 2.34
N LEU A 271 -19.83 5.92 1.70
CA LEU A 271 -18.98 6.68 0.77
C LEU A 271 -19.50 6.64 -0.68
N GLY A 272 -20.59 5.91 -0.96
CA GLY A 272 -21.10 5.72 -2.31
C GLY A 272 -20.17 4.91 -3.22
N LEU A 273 -19.33 4.03 -2.64
CA LEU A 273 -18.39 3.20 -3.38
C LEU A 273 -19.05 1.88 -3.77
N ASP A 274 -19.04 1.57 -5.06
CA ASP A 274 -19.59 0.32 -5.61
C ASP A 274 -18.48 -0.74 -5.77
N ILE A 275 -17.95 -1.18 -4.62
CA ILE A 275 -16.89 -2.17 -4.52
C ILE A 275 -17.49 -3.56 -4.66
N VAL A 276 -17.11 -4.27 -5.72
CA VAL A 276 -17.53 -5.66 -5.95
C VAL A 276 -16.36 -6.58 -5.60
N PRO A 277 -16.39 -7.28 -4.45
CA PRO A 277 -15.38 -8.27 -4.14
C PRO A 277 -15.43 -9.44 -5.13
N ASP A 278 -14.29 -10.07 -5.39
CA ASP A 278 -14.22 -11.21 -6.31
C ASP A 278 -15.13 -12.35 -5.81
N LYS A 279 -16.14 -12.71 -6.63
CA LYS A 279 -17.09 -13.78 -6.33
C LYS A 279 -16.43 -15.16 -6.29
N ARG A 280 -15.21 -15.30 -6.80
CA ARG A 280 -14.42 -16.55 -6.80
C ARG A 280 -13.48 -16.67 -5.60
N GLU A 281 -13.29 -15.60 -4.82
CA GLU A 281 -12.44 -15.63 -3.63
C GLU A 281 -13.21 -16.23 -2.45
N ASN A 282 -12.87 -17.48 -2.12
CA ASN A 282 -13.51 -18.22 -1.02
C ASN A 282 -12.87 -17.92 0.35
N ASN A 283 -11.74 -17.21 0.39
CA ASN A 283 -11.09 -16.84 1.64
C ASN A 283 -11.64 -15.49 2.14
N LEU A 284 -12.41 -15.55 3.23
CA LEU A 284 -13.02 -14.38 3.87
C LEU A 284 -12.02 -13.28 4.23
N LEU A 285 -10.84 -13.64 4.78
CA LEU A 285 -9.82 -12.67 5.17
C LEU A 285 -9.27 -11.92 3.95
N ARG A 286 -9.04 -12.66 2.86
CA ARG A 286 -8.55 -12.07 1.62
C ARG A 286 -9.60 -11.17 0.98
N LYS A 287 -10.85 -11.64 0.93
CA LYS A 287 -11.99 -10.85 0.46
C LYS A 287 -12.13 -9.54 1.23
N ALA A 288 -12.03 -9.58 2.56
CA ALA A 288 -12.11 -8.40 3.42
C ALA A 288 -10.92 -7.46 3.23
N ALA A 289 -9.70 -7.98 3.07
CA ALA A 289 -8.50 -7.16 2.81
C ALA A 289 -8.59 -6.46 1.44
N ASP A 290 -8.98 -7.18 0.40
CA ASP A 290 -9.20 -6.61 -0.94
C ASP A 290 -10.28 -5.53 -0.91
N PHE A 291 -11.34 -5.75 -0.13
CA PHE A 291 -12.40 -4.77 0.08
C PHE A 291 -11.87 -3.52 0.82
N ALA A 292 -11.09 -3.68 1.89
CA ALA A 292 -10.48 -2.58 2.63
C ALA A 292 -9.59 -1.72 1.72
N LEU A 293 -8.76 -2.35 0.89
CA LEU A 293 -7.94 -1.66 -0.11
C LEU A 293 -8.79 -0.93 -1.15
N GLY A 294 -9.92 -1.52 -1.57
CA GLY A 294 -10.89 -0.88 -2.45
C GLY A 294 -11.47 0.40 -1.84
N VAL A 295 -11.84 0.35 -0.55
CA VAL A 295 -12.34 1.52 0.20
C VAL A 295 -11.24 2.57 0.36
N GLN A 296 -10.03 2.17 0.76
CA GLN A 296 -8.89 3.06 0.98
C GLN A 296 -8.49 3.82 -0.27
N ALA A 297 -8.48 3.12 -1.41
CA ALA A 297 -8.21 3.73 -2.70
C ALA A 297 -9.34 4.67 -3.16
N ARG A 298 -10.48 4.71 -2.45
CA ARG A 298 -11.70 5.45 -2.81
C ARG A 298 -12.16 5.15 -4.24
N ARG A 299 -11.88 3.92 -4.69
CA ARG A 299 -12.13 3.50 -6.06
C ARG A 299 -13.62 3.63 -6.35
N ARG A 300 -13.96 4.67 -7.10
CA ARG A 300 -15.24 4.76 -7.77
C ARG A 300 -14.98 4.57 -9.25
N THR A 301 -15.80 3.73 -9.86
CA THR A 301 -15.85 3.74 -11.32
C THR A 301 -16.41 5.10 -11.72
N ARG A 302 -15.61 5.89 -12.43
CA ARG A 302 -16.03 7.20 -12.94
C ARG A 302 -17.18 6.98 -13.92
N ASP A 303 -18.10 7.94 -13.99
CA ASP A 303 -19.19 7.83 -14.95
C ASP A 303 -18.67 8.01 -16.38
N ALA A 304 -19.51 7.67 -17.36
CA ALA A 304 -19.13 7.74 -18.77
C ALA A 304 -18.73 9.15 -19.21
N ALA A 305 -19.34 10.20 -18.66
CA ALA A 305 -19.06 11.58 -19.04
C ALA A 305 -17.72 12.06 -18.48
N GLU A 306 -17.42 11.73 -17.21
CA GLU A 306 -16.12 12.02 -16.59
C GLU A 306 -14.97 11.31 -17.34
N ILE A 307 -15.20 10.05 -17.74
CA ILE A 307 -14.24 9.28 -18.51
C ILE A 307 -14.07 9.90 -19.90
N GLU A 308 -15.15 10.22 -20.59
CA GLU A 308 -15.11 10.84 -21.92
C GLU A 308 -14.30 12.14 -21.90
N GLU A 309 -14.59 13.04 -20.95
CA GLU A 309 -13.93 14.33 -20.84
C GLU A 309 -12.41 14.16 -20.66
N HIS A 310 -12.01 13.25 -19.76
CA HIS A 310 -10.62 12.95 -19.50
C HIS A 310 -9.90 12.41 -20.74
N ILE A 311 -10.47 11.37 -21.38
CA ILE A 311 -9.84 10.71 -22.54
C ILE A 311 -9.77 11.67 -23.72
N ARG A 312 -10.84 12.42 -24.01
CA ARG A 312 -10.89 13.34 -25.14
C ARG A 312 -9.79 14.41 -25.06
N SER A 313 -9.46 14.87 -23.86
CA SER A 313 -8.41 15.87 -23.65
C SER A 313 -7.01 15.25 -23.66
N ALA A 314 -6.80 14.13 -22.97
CA ALA A 314 -5.47 13.58 -22.73
C ALA A 314 -5.02 12.55 -23.80
N TYR A 315 -5.96 11.88 -24.46
CA TYR A 315 -5.74 10.73 -25.35
C TYR A 315 -6.57 10.78 -26.65
N PRO A 316 -6.43 11.84 -27.48
CA PRO A 316 -7.24 12.02 -28.68
C PRO A 316 -7.13 10.89 -29.70
N GLU A 317 -5.95 10.27 -29.87
CA GLU A 317 -5.82 9.15 -30.81
C GLU A 317 -6.57 7.90 -30.33
N SER A 318 -6.44 7.57 -29.04
CA SER A 318 -7.13 6.43 -28.41
C SER A 318 -8.63 6.63 -28.40
N HIS A 319 -9.09 7.86 -28.11
CA HIS A 319 -10.50 8.24 -28.15
C HIS A 319 -11.12 7.91 -29.51
N SER A 320 -10.46 8.35 -30.60
CA SER A 320 -10.92 8.12 -31.97
C SER A 320 -10.81 6.64 -32.38
N PHE A 321 -9.71 5.98 -32.03
CA PHE A 321 -9.50 4.57 -32.39
C PHE A 321 -10.56 3.67 -31.74
N LEU A 322 -10.85 3.88 -30.45
CA LEU A 322 -11.80 3.07 -29.69
C LEU A 322 -13.27 3.47 -29.91
N GLU A 323 -13.55 4.50 -30.71
CA GLU A 323 -14.91 4.99 -31.01
C GLU A 323 -15.65 5.39 -29.73
N LEU A 324 -14.95 6.08 -28.83
CA LEU A 324 -15.48 6.51 -27.53
C LEU A 324 -16.29 7.81 -27.61
N ASP A 325 -16.32 8.43 -28.79
CA ASP A 325 -17.22 9.55 -29.13
C ASP A 325 -18.70 9.13 -29.15
N GLN A 326 -18.96 7.83 -29.21
CA GLN A 326 -20.30 7.28 -29.14
C GLN A 326 -20.70 7.04 -27.68
N GLU A 327 -21.60 7.88 -27.15
CA GLU A 327 -22.07 7.83 -25.75
C GLU A 327 -22.45 6.41 -25.27
N TRP A 328 -23.13 5.65 -26.13
CA TRP A 328 -23.58 4.29 -25.80
C TRP A 328 -22.42 3.30 -25.58
N VAL A 329 -21.26 3.52 -26.20
CA VAL A 329 -20.08 2.65 -26.07
C VAL A 329 -19.49 2.81 -24.67
N LEU A 330 -19.16 4.04 -24.27
CA LEU A 330 -18.61 4.33 -22.95
C LEU A 330 -19.58 3.97 -21.83
N ARG A 331 -20.88 4.27 -22.02
CA ARG A 331 -21.92 3.88 -21.06
C ARG A 331 -21.96 2.37 -20.85
N LYS A 332 -21.98 1.59 -21.94
CA LYS A 332 -21.97 0.13 -21.86
C LYS A 332 -20.69 -0.41 -21.21
N MET A 333 -19.54 0.15 -21.55
CA MET A 333 -18.26 -0.22 -20.93
C MET A 333 -18.26 0.06 -19.42
N THR A 334 -18.84 1.18 -19.00
CA THR A 334 -18.96 1.58 -17.59
C THR A 334 -19.93 0.67 -16.84
N GLU A 335 -21.11 0.39 -17.41
CA GLU A 335 -22.11 -0.54 -16.86
C GLU A 335 -21.55 -1.97 -16.73
N GLN A 336 -20.74 -2.40 -17.69
CA GLN A 336 -20.08 -3.72 -17.68
C GLN A 336 -18.82 -3.76 -16.80
N LYS A 337 -18.36 -2.60 -16.28
CA LYS A 337 -17.15 -2.45 -15.48
C LYS A 337 -15.92 -3.10 -16.15
N VAL A 338 -15.75 -2.87 -17.45
CA VAL A 338 -14.64 -3.47 -18.20
C VAL A 338 -13.28 -2.96 -17.68
N PRO A 339 -12.19 -3.75 -17.77
CA PRO A 339 -10.86 -3.39 -17.29
C PRO A 339 -10.38 -1.99 -17.68
N LEU A 340 -10.64 -1.55 -18.90
CA LEU A 340 -10.19 -0.23 -19.38
C LEU A 340 -10.84 0.92 -18.60
N VAL A 341 -12.13 0.81 -18.26
CA VAL A 341 -12.84 1.83 -17.46
C VAL A 341 -12.27 1.90 -16.06
N GLN A 342 -11.93 0.75 -15.47
CA GLN A 342 -11.34 0.68 -14.14
C GLN A 342 -9.92 1.25 -14.09
N ASP A 343 -9.10 0.96 -15.11
CA ASP A 343 -7.75 1.53 -15.27
C ASP A 343 -7.79 3.05 -15.40
N ILE A 344 -8.67 3.57 -16.26
CA ILE A 344 -8.83 5.02 -16.47
C ILE A 344 -9.38 5.70 -15.21
N SER A 345 -10.37 5.12 -14.55
CA SER A 345 -10.92 5.66 -13.30
C SER A 345 -9.84 5.76 -12.22
N SER A 346 -9.05 4.70 -12.05
CA SER A 346 -7.93 4.67 -11.10
C SER A 346 -6.89 5.73 -11.43
N LYS A 347 -6.63 5.96 -12.72
CA LYS A 347 -5.69 6.99 -13.16
C LYS A 347 -6.18 8.40 -12.86
N ILE A 348 -7.44 8.70 -13.16
CA ILE A 348 -8.07 10.00 -12.84
C ILE A 348 -7.99 10.24 -11.33
N GLU A 349 -8.27 9.23 -10.52
CA GLU A 349 -8.14 9.32 -9.06
C GLU A 349 -6.72 9.61 -8.60
N CYS A 350 -5.71 8.90 -9.13
CA CYS A 350 -4.31 9.19 -8.82
C CYS A 350 -3.92 10.63 -9.18
N GLN A 351 -4.40 11.14 -10.31
CA GLN A 351 -4.17 12.52 -10.74
C GLN A 351 -4.88 13.54 -9.83
N ASP A 352 -6.13 13.28 -9.45
CA ASP A 352 -6.88 14.13 -8.53
C ASP A 352 -6.19 14.20 -7.16
N LEU A 353 -5.74 13.04 -6.63
CA LEU A 353 -5.01 12.96 -5.37
C LEU A 353 -3.67 13.68 -5.44
N ALA A 354 -2.92 13.49 -6.53
CA ALA A 354 -1.64 14.17 -6.75
C ALA A 354 -1.83 15.69 -6.82
N ARG A 355 -2.88 16.16 -7.51
CA ARG A 355 -3.25 17.59 -7.56
C ARG A 355 -3.61 18.14 -6.19
N ILE A 356 -4.43 17.43 -5.41
CA ILE A 356 -4.81 17.84 -4.04
C ILE A 356 -3.57 17.93 -3.13
N ARG A 357 -2.64 16.99 -3.29
CA ARG A 357 -1.40 16.91 -2.49
C ARG A 357 -0.25 17.76 -3.04
N ASN A 358 -0.45 18.44 -4.17
CA ASN A 358 0.58 19.21 -4.88
C ASN A 358 1.86 18.40 -5.16
N VAL A 359 1.70 17.16 -5.63
CA VAL A 359 2.78 16.26 -6.04
C VAL A 359 2.59 15.80 -7.48
N GLU A 360 3.66 15.35 -8.13
CA GLU A 360 3.57 14.80 -9.49
C GLU A 360 2.94 13.39 -9.48
N CYS A 361 2.03 13.13 -10.42
CA CYS A 361 1.42 11.81 -10.60
C CYS A 361 2.26 10.98 -11.56
N SER A 362 2.94 9.93 -11.06
CA SER A 362 3.71 9.00 -11.88
C SER A 362 2.91 7.80 -12.39
N ALA A 363 1.60 7.74 -12.13
CA ALA A 363 0.76 6.61 -12.50
C ALA A 363 0.57 6.54 -14.02
N LYS A 364 0.99 5.42 -14.61
CA LYS A 364 0.75 5.08 -16.02
C LYS A 364 -0.33 4.00 -16.11
N GLY A 365 -1.21 4.13 -17.09
CA GLY A 365 -2.29 3.20 -17.39
C GLY A 365 -2.25 2.69 -18.83
N ALA A 366 -3.29 1.96 -19.21
CA ALA A 366 -3.46 1.34 -20.52
C ALA A 366 -3.43 2.35 -21.67
N LEU A 367 -4.03 3.53 -21.48
CA LEU A 367 -4.04 4.58 -22.52
C LEU A 367 -2.68 5.23 -22.73
N ASP A 368 -1.79 5.26 -21.72
CA ASP A 368 -0.40 5.72 -21.92
C ASP A 368 0.41 4.76 -22.79
N MET A 369 -0.04 3.50 -22.91
CA MET A 369 0.53 2.52 -23.84
C MET A 369 -0.12 2.63 -25.22
N LEU A 370 -1.45 2.74 -25.28
CA LEU A 370 -2.20 2.77 -26.55
C LEU A 370 -1.93 4.03 -27.37
N GLU A 371 -1.90 5.19 -26.71
CA GLU A 371 -1.81 6.48 -27.38
C GLU A 371 -0.53 6.62 -28.23
N PRO A 372 0.68 6.32 -27.69
CA PRO A 372 1.89 6.39 -28.50
C PRO A 372 1.92 5.33 -29.61
N MET A 373 1.36 4.13 -29.38
CA MET A 373 1.27 3.10 -30.42
C MET A 373 0.44 3.58 -31.63
N LEU A 374 -0.69 4.24 -31.37
CA LEU A 374 -1.54 4.79 -32.42
C LEU A 374 -0.86 5.95 -33.16
N ARG A 375 -0.17 6.83 -32.44
CA ARG A 375 0.64 7.91 -33.04
C ARG A 375 1.74 7.35 -33.93
N PHE A 376 2.48 6.35 -33.45
CA PHE A 376 3.53 5.66 -34.21
C PHE A 376 2.97 5.04 -35.50
N ARG A 377 1.87 4.27 -35.39
CA ARG A 377 1.18 3.66 -36.54
C ARG A 377 0.81 4.70 -37.58
N LYS A 378 0.22 5.82 -37.15
CA LYS A 378 -0.21 6.92 -38.03
C LYS A 378 0.98 7.59 -38.70
N ALA A 379 2.01 7.94 -37.93
CA ALA A 379 3.20 8.62 -38.44
C ALA A 379 3.98 7.77 -39.46
N ARG A 380 4.04 6.45 -39.26
CA ARG A 380 4.71 5.50 -40.16
C ARG A 380 3.83 4.97 -41.30
N GLY A 381 2.55 5.34 -41.33
CA GLY A 381 1.60 4.87 -42.35
C GLY A 381 1.39 3.35 -42.33
N ILE A 382 1.55 2.69 -41.17
CA ILE A 382 1.39 1.24 -41.04
C ILE A 382 -0.09 0.89 -41.23
N ARG A 383 -0.39 0.16 -42.31
CA ARG A 383 -1.74 -0.32 -42.61
C ARG A 383 -1.99 -1.62 -41.84
N VAL A 384 -3.13 -1.67 -41.17
CA VAL A 384 -3.62 -2.84 -40.44
C VAL A 384 -4.96 -3.22 -41.08
N ASP A 385 -5.18 -4.51 -41.27
CA ASP A 385 -6.44 -5.02 -41.79
C ASP A 385 -7.64 -4.53 -40.93
N PRO A 386 -8.74 -4.07 -41.54
CA PRO A 386 -9.90 -3.57 -40.79
C PRO A 386 -10.51 -4.60 -39.81
N GLY A 387 -10.47 -5.89 -40.13
CA GLY A 387 -10.92 -6.97 -39.27
C GLY A 387 -10.04 -7.10 -38.02
N VAL A 388 -8.71 -7.08 -38.21
CA VAL A 388 -7.73 -7.10 -37.11
C VAL A 388 -7.91 -5.88 -36.20
N ALA A 389 -7.99 -4.67 -36.79
CA ALA A 389 -8.21 -3.45 -36.02
C ALA A 389 -9.53 -3.51 -35.22
N SER A 390 -10.59 -4.05 -35.81
CA SER A 390 -11.88 -4.22 -35.14
C SER A 390 -11.83 -5.20 -33.97
N ARG A 391 -11.00 -6.25 -34.08
CA ARG A 391 -10.75 -7.22 -32.98
C ARG A 391 -10.03 -6.55 -31.83
N TRP A 392 -8.93 -5.83 -32.08
CA TRP A 392 -8.21 -5.11 -31.03
C TRP A 392 -9.11 -4.09 -30.32
N LYS A 393 -9.89 -3.29 -31.07
CA LYS A 393 -10.87 -2.38 -30.47
C LYS A 393 -11.86 -3.12 -29.56
N ARG A 394 -12.32 -4.30 -29.96
CA ARG A 394 -13.29 -5.09 -29.18
C ARG A 394 -12.66 -5.67 -27.91
N GLY A 395 -11.45 -6.21 -28.00
CA GLY A 395 -10.74 -6.77 -26.85
C GLY A 395 -10.33 -5.70 -25.83
N ILE A 396 -9.80 -4.56 -26.31
CA ILE A 396 -9.43 -3.40 -25.48
C ILE A 396 -10.66 -2.79 -24.77
N ARG A 397 -11.81 -2.72 -25.45
CA ARG A 397 -13.08 -2.30 -24.84
C ARG A 397 -13.74 -3.41 -23.99
N GLY A 398 -13.25 -4.63 -24.08
CA GLY A 398 -13.78 -5.83 -23.44
C GLY A 398 -12.90 -6.29 -22.28
N MET A 399 -12.78 -7.60 -22.12
CA MET A 399 -12.07 -8.24 -21.00
C MET A 399 -10.61 -8.63 -21.33
N GLU A 400 -10.14 -8.36 -22.55
CA GLU A 400 -8.83 -8.78 -23.07
C GLU A 400 -7.94 -7.55 -23.28
N LEU A 401 -7.96 -6.62 -22.32
CA LEU A 401 -7.33 -5.31 -22.44
C LEU A 401 -5.83 -5.45 -22.68
N TRP A 402 -5.14 -6.11 -21.77
CA TRP A 402 -3.68 -6.15 -21.75
C TRP A 402 -3.12 -7.09 -22.81
N GLU A 403 -3.79 -8.21 -23.11
CA GLU A 403 -3.40 -9.13 -24.18
C GLU A 403 -3.54 -8.45 -25.55
N CYS A 404 -4.64 -7.74 -25.83
CA CYS A 404 -4.78 -6.98 -27.08
C CYS A 404 -3.80 -5.82 -27.19
N LEU A 405 -3.51 -5.11 -26.09
CA LEU A 405 -2.49 -4.04 -26.10
C LEU A 405 -1.09 -4.60 -26.35
N LEU A 406 -0.74 -5.72 -25.72
CA LEU A 406 0.54 -6.39 -25.93
C LEU A 406 0.66 -6.89 -27.36
N GLU A 407 -0.36 -7.55 -27.90
CA GLU A 407 -0.36 -8.03 -29.28
C GLU A 407 -0.18 -6.88 -30.29
N MET A 408 -0.91 -5.78 -30.09
CA MET A 408 -0.77 -4.59 -30.93
C MET A 408 0.64 -3.99 -30.85
N ASP A 409 1.23 -3.90 -29.66
CA ASP A 409 2.60 -3.41 -29.48
C ASP A 409 3.63 -4.31 -30.17
N LEU A 410 3.49 -5.63 -30.01
CA LEU A 410 4.34 -6.62 -30.67
C LEU A 410 4.24 -6.54 -32.19
N HIS A 411 3.04 -6.43 -32.75
CA HIS A 411 2.84 -6.22 -34.18
C HIS A 411 3.61 -4.99 -34.67
N LEU A 412 3.46 -3.85 -34.01
CA LEU A 412 4.14 -2.61 -34.40
C LEU A 412 5.66 -2.69 -34.28
N ARG A 413 6.17 -3.36 -33.23
CA ARG A 413 7.61 -3.61 -33.04
C ARG A 413 8.20 -4.49 -34.15
N PHE A 414 7.52 -5.57 -34.49
CA PHE A 414 7.97 -6.45 -35.58
C PHE A 414 7.93 -5.76 -36.94
N VAL A 415 6.89 -4.96 -37.22
CA VAL A 415 6.84 -4.15 -38.43
C VAL A 415 7.96 -3.10 -38.44
N ARG A 416 8.24 -2.44 -37.30
CA ARG A 416 9.35 -1.50 -37.15
C ARG A 416 10.72 -2.16 -37.40
N ALA A 417 10.87 -3.41 -36.97
CA ALA A 417 12.06 -4.22 -37.20
C ALA A 417 12.21 -4.68 -38.66
N GLY A 418 11.23 -4.43 -39.53
CA GLY A 418 11.23 -4.82 -40.94
C GLY A 418 10.77 -6.26 -41.19
N SER A 419 10.12 -6.90 -40.22
CA SER A 419 9.59 -8.25 -40.37
C SER A 419 8.27 -8.26 -41.16
N ASP A 420 8.04 -9.34 -41.90
CA ASP A 420 6.71 -9.65 -42.46
C ASP A 420 5.83 -10.25 -41.35
N VAL A 421 4.72 -9.57 -41.04
CA VAL A 421 3.86 -9.89 -39.90
C VAL A 421 2.43 -10.09 -40.37
N ALA A 422 1.87 -11.27 -40.11
CA ALA A 422 0.44 -11.52 -40.20
C ALA A 422 -0.16 -11.62 -38.79
N VAL A 423 -1.41 -11.19 -38.64
CA VAL A 423 -2.16 -11.22 -37.39
C VAL A 423 -3.35 -12.16 -37.55
N ASP A 424 -3.73 -12.87 -36.48
CA ASP A 424 -4.88 -13.79 -36.44
C ASP A 424 -4.78 -14.91 -37.49
N VAL A 425 -3.68 -15.65 -37.45
CA VAL A 425 -3.34 -16.65 -38.46
C VAL A 425 -4.05 -17.97 -38.17
N ALA A 426 -4.94 -18.37 -39.08
CA ALA A 426 -5.64 -19.64 -38.99
C ALA A 426 -4.67 -20.84 -39.07
N LEU A 427 -4.76 -21.73 -38.09
CA LEU A 427 -4.00 -22.98 -38.08
C LEU A 427 -4.62 -23.99 -39.08
N ARG A 428 -3.81 -24.50 -40.03
CA ARG A 428 -4.25 -25.56 -40.95
C ARG A 428 -4.23 -26.91 -40.22
N GLY A 429 -5.36 -27.62 -40.22
CA GLY A 429 -5.50 -28.94 -39.60
C GLY A 429 -6.69 -29.13 -38.65
N ALA A 430 -7.57 -28.13 -38.47
CA ALA A 430 -8.86 -28.31 -37.80
C ALA A 430 -9.88 -29.01 -38.74
N ASP A 431 -9.47 -30.13 -39.35
CA ASP A 431 -10.29 -30.94 -40.24
C ASP A 431 -11.35 -31.69 -39.41
N GLY A 432 -12.48 -31.02 -39.17
CA GLY A 432 -13.60 -31.61 -38.46
C GLY A 432 -14.70 -30.65 -37.98
N LYS A 433 -14.58 -29.33 -38.21
CA LYS A 433 -15.56 -28.37 -37.67
C LYS A 433 -16.78 -28.16 -38.58
N LYS A 434 -17.95 -28.08 -37.94
CA LYS A 434 -19.23 -27.73 -38.58
C LYS A 434 -19.18 -26.32 -39.15
N LYS A 435 -19.91 -26.10 -40.24
CA LYS A 435 -20.11 -24.80 -40.91
C LYS A 435 -20.51 -23.74 -39.85
N GLY A 436 -19.59 -22.85 -39.47
CA GLY A 436 -19.83 -21.77 -38.50
C GLY A 436 -18.86 -21.70 -37.32
N GLU A 437 -18.03 -22.72 -37.06
CA GLU A 437 -16.98 -22.64 -36.03
C GLU A 437 -15.64 -22.22 -36.64
N GLN A 438 -15.09 -21.09 -36.20
CA GLN A 438 -13.72 -20.70 -36.54
C GLN A 438 -12.74 -21.70 -35.87
N GLY A 439 -11.70 -22.11 -36.61
CA GLY A 439 -10.59 -22.89 -36.07
C GLY A 439 -9.80 -22.09 -35.02
N PRO A 440 -8.91 -22.74 -34.24
CA PRO A 440 -7.97 -22.00 -33.41
C PRO A 440 -7.05 -21.15 -34.31
N ASN A 441 -6.94 -19.87 -33.99
CA ASN A 441 -6.02 -18.94 -34.64
C ASN A 441 -4.85 -18.63 -33.70
N VAL A 442 -3.68 -18.39 -34.28
CA VAL A 442 -2.53 -17.85 -33.57
C VAL A 442 -2.52 -16.33 -33.69
N ASP A 443 -2.14 -15.65 -32.61
CA ASP A 443 -2.13 -14.19 -32.52
C ASP A 443 -1.30 -13.55 -33.64
N LEU A 444 -0.03 -13.97 -33.79
CA LEU A 444 0.89 -13.39 -34.77
C LEU A 444 1.67 -14.47 -35.53
N ARG A 445 2.04 -14.18 -36.78
CA ARG A 445 3.07 -14.91 -37.54
C ARG A 445 4.13 -13.93 -38.01
N VAL A 446 5.38 -14.20 -37.66
CA VAL A 446 6.55 -13.39 -38.02
C VAL A 446 7.46 -14.24 -38.90
N GLY A 447 7.39 -14.02 -40.22
CA GLY A 447 7.99 -14.94 -41.20
C GLY A 447 7.38 -16.36 -41.10
N GLU A 448 8.21 -17.34 -40.74
CA GLU A 448 7.80 -18.74 -40.55
C GLU A 448 7.50 -19.10 -39.09
N CYS A 449 7.71 -18.17 -38.15
CA CYS A 449 7.48 -18.39 -36.72
C CYS A 449 6.08 -17.94 -36.32
N LEU A 450 5.36 -18.82 -35.63
CA LEU A 450 4.10 -18.53 -34.94
C LEU A 450 4.42 -17.89 -33.58
N VAL A 451 3.71 -16.84 -33.22
CA VAL A 451 3.91 -16.10 -31.98
C VAL A 451 2.56 -15.96 -31.27
N GLU A 452 2.45 -16.61 -30.12
CA GLU A 452 1.33 -16.49 -29.20
C GLU A 452 1.60 -15.39 -28.18
N VAL A 453 0.56 -14.66 -27.79
CA VAL A 453 0.64 -13.57 -26.82
C VAL A 453 -0.17 -13.95 -25.59
N TYR A 454 0.37 -13.65 -24.42
CA TYR A 454 -0.34 -13.84 -23.17
C TYR A 454 -0.08 -12.69 -22.21
N SER A 455 -1.14 -12.16 -21.62
CA SER A 455 -1.04 -11.22 -20.51
C SER A 455 -1.71 -11.78 -19.25
N PRO A 456 -0.95 -12.15 -18.19
CA PRO A 456 -1.54 -12.48 -16.90
C PRO A 456 -2.40 -11.35 -16.35
N LYS A 457 -2.12 -10.09 -16.68
CA LYS A 457 -2.86 -8.92 -16.18
C LYS A 457 -4.37 -8.90 -16.53
N ASP A 458 -4.80 -9.63 -17.56
CA ASP A 458 -6.24 -9.77 -17.87
C ASP A 458 -6.95 -10.77 -16.95
N LYS A 459 -6.18 -11.66 -16.29
CA LYS A 459 -6.68 -12.68 -15.36
C LYS A 459 -6.31 -12.39 -13.91
N GLU A 460 -5.29 -11.56 -13.69
CA GLU A 460 -5.00 -10.95 -12.41
C GLU A 460 -6.15 -10.00 -12.08
N VAL A 461 -7.02 -10.44 -11.16
CA VAL A 461 -7.81 -9.52 -10.34
C VAL A 461 -6.86 -8.42 -9.89
N LEU A 462 -7.27 -7.16 -10.03
CA LEU A 462 -6.56 -5.91 -9.66
C LEU A 462 -6.01 -5.95 -8.22
N VAL A 463 -5.00 -6.77 -7.96
CA VAL A 463 -4.31 -6.91 -6.69
C VAL A 463 -3.06 -6.03 -6.81
N PRO A 464 -2.94 -4.95 -6.04
CA PRO A 464 -1.77 -4.08 -6.07
C PRO A 464 -0.47 -4.86 -5.88
N ASN A 465 0.61 -4.36 -6.49
CA ASN A 465 1.97 -4.93 -6.52
C ASN A 465 2.57 -5.33 -5.15
N HIS A 466 1.91 -5.01 -4.03
CA HIS A 466 2.39 -5.20 -2.66
C HIS A 466 1.93 -6.54 -2.02
N VAL A 467 0.99 -7.27 -2.64
CA VAL A 467 0.41 -8.52 -2.07
C VAL A 467 1.02 -9.81 -2.66
N THR A 468 2.09 -9.69 -3.47
CA THR A 468 2.79 -10.87 -4.05
C THR A 468 3.62 -11.67 -3.04
N SER A 469 3.40 -11.51 -1.73
CA SER A 469 3.87 -12.46 -0.71
C SER A 469 3.05 -13.76 -0.70
N VAL A 470 2.83 -14.37 -1.87
CA VAL A 470 2.23 -15.69 -1.97
C VAL A 470 3.35 -16.70 -1.72
N ARG A 471 3.18 -17.56 -0.69
CA ARG A 471 4.05 -18.71 -0.30
C ARG A 471 4.42 -19.68 -1.46
N LYS A 472 3.99 -19.43 -2.71
CA LYS A 472 4.40 -20.10 -3.97
C LYS A 472 4.34 -19.11 -5.16
N PRO A 473 5.32 -18.21 -5.34
CA PRO A 473 5.36 -17.29 -6.47
C PRO A 473 5.29 -18.03 -7.81
N GLY A 474 4.52 -17.51 -8.76
CA GLY A 474 4.48 -17.93 -10.17
C GLY A 474 3.84 -19.28 -10.52
N LYS A 475 3.17 -19.99 -9.58
CA LYS A 475 2.40 -21.20 -9.94
C LYS A 475 1.25 -20.88 -10.93
N ALA A 476 0.54 -19.78 -10.72
CA ALA A 476 -0.56 -19.37 -11.59
C ALA A 476 -0.06 -18.96 -12.99
N LEU A 477 1.03 -18.18 -13.06
CA LEU A 477 1.71 -17.83 -14.29
C LEU A 477 2.17 -19.09 -15.06
N MET A 478 2.82 -20.04 -14.38
CA MET A 478 3.23 -21.31 -14.97
C MET A 478 2.05 -22.13 -15.51
N ASP A 479 1.01 -22.33 -14.70
CA ASP A 479 -0.16 -23.11 -15.11
C ASP A 479 -0.89 -22.44 -16.29
N ALA A 480 -0.86 -21.11 -16.40
CA ALA A 480 -1.46 -20.38 -17.51
C ALA A 480 -0.63 -20.47 -18.80
N VAL A 481 0.70 -20.33 -18.69
CA VAL A 481 1.66 -20.52 -19.79
C VAL A 481 1.51 -21.92 -20.40
N LEU A 482 1.46 -22.95 -19.57
CA LEU A 482 1.36 -24.35 -20.01
C LEU A 482 -0.05 -24.75 -20.51
N LYS A 483 -1.09 -23.95 -20.23
CA LYS A 483 -2.48 -24.25 -20.62
C LYS A 483 -3.04 -23.34 -21.71
N LYS A 484 -2.21 -22.54 -22.40
CA LYS A 484 -2.68 -21.70 -23.51
C LYS A 484 -3.27 -22.63 -24.60
N SER A 485 -4.55 -22.43 -24.88
CA SER A 485 -5.40 -23.36 -25.66
C SER A 485 -4.94 -23.57 -27.10
N GLN A 486 -4.15 -22.64 -27.64
CA GLN A 486 -3.65 -22.64 -29.00
C GLN A 486 -2.41 -23.54 -29.15
N LEU A 487 -1.61 -23.72 -28.09
CA LEU A 487 -0.34 -24.46 -28.15
C LEU A 487 -0.52 -25.93 -28.60
N PRO A 488 -1.55 -26.68 -28.16
CA PRO A 488 -1.78 -28.03 -28.67
C PRO A 488 -2.12 -28.10 -30.17
N HIS A 489 -2.54 -26.98 -30.78
CA HIS A 489 -3.01 -26.93 -32.16
C HIS A 489 -1.94 -26.47 -33.16
N VAL A 490 -0.79 -25.95 -32.69
CA VAL A 490 0.28 -25.46 -33.58
C VAL A 490 1.10 -26.59 -34.23
N GLY A 491 0.96 -27.83 -33.76
CA GLY A 491 1.63 -29.01 -34.32
C GLY A 491 3.16 -28.86 -34.36
N GLY A 492 3.75 -29.19 -35.51
CA GLY A 492 5.20 -29.10 -35.76
C GLY A 492 5.70 -27.73 -36.22
N ALA A 493 4.91 -26.66 -36.08
CA ALA A 493 5.35 -25.31 -36.45
C ALA A 493 6.35 -24.72 -35.43
N GLN A 494 7.21 -23.82 -35.88
CA GLN A 494 8.07 -23.03 -35.00
C GLN A 494 7.21 -22.05 -34.20
N THR A 495 7.05 -22.29 -32.90
CA THR A 495 6.15 -21.48 -32.07
C THR A 495 6.88 -20.86 -30.89
N VAL A 496 6.60 -19.59 -30.66
CA VAL A 496 7.10 -18.81 -29.53
C VAL A 496 5.91 -18.26 -28.74
N LEU A 497 6.03 -18.22 -27.42
CA LEU A 497 5.07 -17.55 -26.54
C LEU A 497 5.70 -16.29 -25.95
N VAL A 498 5.02 -15.14 -26.05
CA VAL A 498 5.41 -13.88 -25.41
C VAL A 498 4.46 -13.56 -24.26
N VAL A 499 5.01 -13.37 -23.05
CA VAL A 499 4.26 -13.22 -21.81
C VAL A 499 4.51 -11.86 -21.16
N GLY A 500 3.49 -11.01 -21.11
CA GLY A 500 3.55 -9.66 -20.50
C GLY A 500 3.48 -9.68 -18.98
N CYS A 501 4.62 -9.58 -18.30
CA CYS A 501 4.73 -9.76 -16.85
C CYS A 501 4.45 -8.48 -16.05
N ALA A 502 3.88 -8.64 -14.85
CA ALA A 502 4.00 -7.62 -13.80
C ALA A 502 5.44 -7.60 -13.23
N GLY A 503 5.86 -6.46 -12.66
CA GLY A 503 7.24 -6.30 -12.17
C GLY A 503 7.65 -7.37 -11.16
N GLY A 504 6.80 -7.68 -10.19
CA GLY A 504 7.07 -8.71 -9.18
C GLY A 504 7.21 -10.12 -9.76
N GLU A 505 6.47 -10.47 -10.82
CA GLU A 505 6.59 -11.78 -11.46
C GLU A 505 7.86 -11.88 -12.31
N PHE A 506 8.18 -10.81 -13.04
CA PHE A 506 9.35 -10.77 -13.92
C PHE A 506 10.66 -11.00 -13.15
N PHE A 507 10.81 -10.38 -11.97
CA PHE A 507 12.01 -10.57 -11.15
C PHE A 507 12.13 -11.96 -10.50
N ASN A 508 11.08 -12.78 -10.56
CA ASN A 508 11.07 -14.14 -10.02
C ASN A 508 11.27 -15.24 -11.08
N ILE A 509 11.54 -14.88 -12.34
CA ILE A 509 11.64 -15.85 -13.46
C ILE A 509 12.73 -16.90 -13.22
N ASP A 510 13.86 -16.55 -12.62
CA ASP A 510 14.94 -17.51 -12.36
C ASP A 510 14.52 -18.61 -11.37
N ILE A 511 13.58 -18.33 -10.47
CA ILE A 511 12.98 -19.32 -9.57
C ILE A 511 11.99 -20.22 -10.33
N LEU A 512 11.33 -19.68 -11.35
CA LEU A 512 10.35 -20.41 -12.18
C LEU A 512 11.02 -21.26 -13.27
N ARG A 513 12.20 -20.85 -13.74
CA ARG A 513 12.91 -21.48 -14.86
C ARG A 513 13.08 -22.99 -14.68
N PRO A 514 13.63 -23.53 -13.57
CA PRO A 514 13.78 -24.98 -13.41
C PRO A 514 12.45 -25.73 -13.44
N ARG A 515 11.38 -25.13 -12.91
CA ARG A 515 10.04 -25.74 -12.85
C ARG A 515 9.32 -25.74 -14.19
N LEU A 516 9.55 -24.72 -15.02
CA LEU A 516 9.07 -24.67 -16.38
C LEU A 516 9.82 -25.67 -17.26
N GLU A 517 11.15 -25.72 -17.14
CA GLU A 517 11.99 -26.68 -17.86
C GLU A 517 11.65 -28.13 -17.51
N GLU A 518 11.35 -28.45 -16.24
CA GLU A 518 10.91 -29.79 -15.82
C GLU A 518 9.53 -30.18 -16.40
N ARG A 519 8.65 -29.19 -16.64
CA ARG A 519 7.28 -29.42 -17.08
C ARG A 519 7.09 -29.36 -18.60
N LEU A 520 7.99 -28.71 -19.32
CA LEU A 520 8.03 -28.71 -20.79
C LEU A 520 8.53 -30.08 -21.25
N GLY A 521 7.61 -30.99 -21.54
CA GLY A 521 7.91 -32.38 -21.88
C GLY A 521 8.55 -32.55 -23.25
N ASP A 522 9.00 -33.79 -23.52
CA ASP A 522 9.48 -34.21 -24.84
C ASP A 522 8.37 -34.11 -25.90
N GLY A 523 8.58 -33.25 -26.90
CA GLY A 523 7.64 -33.04 -28.00
C GLY A 523 6.52 -32.05 -27.71
N GLU A 524 6.65 -31.16 -26.72
CA GLU A 524 5.66 -30.09 -26.46
C GLU A 524 6.08 -28.73 -27.05
N GLN A 525 5.13 -27.97 -27.57
CA GLN A 525 5.29 -26.56 -27.97
C GLN A 525 4.96 -25.64 -26.78
N PRO A 526 5.52 -24.42 -26.67
CA PRO A 526 6.33 -23.70 -27.66
C PRO A 526 7.83 -24.05 -27.61
N GLY A 527 8.56 -23.68 -28.67
CA GLY A 527 10.03 -23.80 -28.76
C GLY A 527 10.79 -22.76 -27.93
N ALA A 528 10.18 -21.62 -27.63
CA ALA A 528 10.71 -20.66 -26.66
C ALA A 528 9.60 -19.84 -26.00
N ILE A 529 9.89 -19.37 -24.78
CA ILE A 529 9.01 -18.48 -24.01
C ILE A 529 9.80 -17.21 -23.70
N PHE A 530 9.30 -16.06 -24.14
CA PHE A 530 9.80 -14.75 -23.80
C PHE A 530 8.91 -14.11 -22.74
N PHE A 531 9.46 -13.89 -21.56
CA PHE A 531 8.84 -13.05 -20.56
C PHE A 531 9.30 -11.62 -20.79
N VAL A 532 8.35 -10.68 -20.82
CA VAL A 532 8.63 -9.27 -21.11
C VAL A 532 8.08 -8.38 -20.00
N LEU A 533 8.88 -7.39 -19.58
CA LEU A 533 8.48 -6.32 -18.67
C LEU A 533 8.75 -4.98 -19.35
N GLN A 534 7.71 -4.14 -19.46
CA GLN A 534 7.85 -2.82 -20.06
C GLN A 534 8.63 -1.89 -19.13
N ASP A 535 9.71 -1.31 -19.64
CA ASP A 535 10.61 -0.40 -18.92
C ASP A 535 11.04 0.75 -19.83
N GLY A 536 10.62 1.97 -19.51
CA GLY A 536 11.06 3.18 -20.24
C GLY A 536 10.81 3.17 -21.76
N GLY A 537 9.82 2.42 -22.27
CA GLY A 537 9.54 2.30 -23.72
C GLY A 537 10.17 1.10 -24.42
N ARG A 538 11.05 0.37 -23.73
CA ARG A 538 11.66 -0.89 -24.18
C ARG A 538 11.11 -2.07 -23.36
N TYR A 539 11.33 -3.29 -23.84
CA TYR A 539 11.12 -4.47 -23.00
C TYR A 539 12.43 -4.91 -22.36
N ARG A 540 12.38 -5.15 -21.04
CA ARG A 540 13.29 -6.10 -20.40
C ARG A 540 12.80 -7.50 -20.72
N ILE A 541 13.72 -8.38 -21.09
CA ILE A 541 13.38 -9.68 -21.66
C ILE A 541 14.13 -10.78 -20.91
N GLU A 542 13.39 -11.77 -20.44
CA GLU A 542 13.93 -13.05 -20.04
C GLU A 542 13.41 -14.13 -20.98
N CYS A 543 14.30 -15.03 -21.38
CA CYS A 543 13.97 -16.07 -22.36
C CYS A 543 14.29 -17.46 -21.81
N ILE A 544 13.33 -18.37 -21.95
CA ILE A 544 13.49 -19.80 -21.68
C ILE A 544 13.33 -20.55 -23.00
N VAL A 545 14.35 -21.31 -23.39
CA VAL A 545 14.35 -22.10 -24.62
C VAL A 545 13.92 -23.52 -24.27
N ASN A 546 12.88 -24.01 -24.93
CA ASN A 546 12.44 -25.39 -24.79
C ASN A 546 13.28 -26.29 -25.71
N LYS A 547 14.28 -26.95 -25.13
CA LYS A 547 15.17 -27.87 -25.88
C LYS A 547 14.44 -29.12 -26.39
N ASN A 548 13.27 -29.41 -25.83
CA ASN A 548 12.50 -30.61 -26.08
C ASN A 548 11.35 -30.37 -27.08
N ALA A 549 11.24 -29.16 -27.66
CA ALA A 549 10.15 -28.82 -28.56
C ALA A 549 10.19 -29.57 -29.89
N VAL A 550 9.01 -29.87 -30.46
CA VAL A 550 8.85 -30.53 -31.76
C VAL A 550 9.59 -29.80 -32.87
N ALA A 551 9.56 -28.46 -32.83
CA ALA A 551 10.29 -27.61 -33.75
C ALA A 551 11.12 -26.58 -32.98
N ALA A 552 12.45 -26.74 -33.08
CA ALA A 552 13.38 -25.77 -32.53
C ALA A 552 13.28 -24.43 -33.27
N ILE A 553 13.43 -23.32 -32.53
CA ILE A 553 13.48 -21.98 -33.11
C ILE A 553 14.92 -21.67 -33.54
N PRO A 554 15.17 -21.35 -34.83
CA PRO A 554 16.52 -21.01 -35.28
C PRO A 554 17.09 -19.79 -34.56
N ASP A 555 18.40 -19.78 -34.30
CA ASP A 555 19.08 -18.67 -33.61
C ASP A 555 18.86 -17.31 -34.29
N LYS A 556 18.80 -17.29 -35.62
CA LYS A 556 18.49 -16.09 -36.39
C LYS A 556 17.10 -15.55 -36.08
N THR A 557 16.11 -16.43 -35.96
CA THR A 557 14.72 -16.08 -35.60
C THR A 557 14.65 -15.61 -34.15
N MET A 558 15.32 -16.29 -33.23
CA MET A 558 15.42 -15.87 -31.82
C MET A 558 16.04 -14.46 -31.68
N THR A 559 17.12 -14.20 -32.42
CA THR A 559 17.81 -12.90 -32.44
C THR A 559 16.92 -11.81 -33.02
N ALA A 560 16.19 -12.10 -34.11
CA ALA A 560 15.25 -11.15 -34.70
C ALA A 560 14.09 -10.81 -33.75
N ILE A 561 13.52 -11.82 -33.08
CA ILE A 561 12.42 -11.61 -32.12
C ILE A 561 12.93 -10.78 -30.94
N ARG A 562 14.05 -11.17 -30.32
CA ARG A 562 14.65 -10.42 -29.21
C ARG A 562 14.97 -8.98 -29.61
N GLY A 563 15.60 -8.79 -30.77
CA GLY A 563 15.93 -7.46 -31.30
C GLY A 563 14.70 -6.58 -31.45
N ALA A 564 13.59 -7.11 -31.97
CA ALA A 564 12.33 -6.37 -32.09
C ALA A 564 11.71 -6.00 -30.74
N LEU A 565 11.77 -6.90 -29.76
CA LEU A 565 11.28 -6.66 -28.40
C LEU A 565 12.10 -5.57 -27.66
N GLU A 566 13.41 -5.50 -27.91
CA GLU A 566 14.31 -4.50 -27.29
C GLU A 566 14.22 -3.11 -27.96
N LEU A 567 13.55 -2.98 -29.12
CA LEU A 567 13.37 -1.70 -29.79
C LEU A 567 12.62 -0.71 -28.89
N GLU A 568 13.04 0.54 -28.91
CA GLU A 568 12.28 1.60 -28.26
C GLU A 568 11.15 2.03 -29.19
N MET A 569 9.90 2.00 -28.71
CA MET A 569 8.75 2.39 -29.51
C MET A 569 8.45 3.90 -29.48
N LEU A 570 9.02 4.63 -28.50
CA LEU A 570 8.59 5.97 -28.10
C LEU A 570 9.43 7.14 -28.66
N GLU A 571 10.33 6.89 -29.63
CA GLU A 571 10.96 7.93 -30.46
C GLU A 571 10.49 7.86 -31.93
#